data_AF-A0A2N9H1D6-F1
#
_entry.id   AF-A0A2N9H1D6-F1
#
_cell.length_a   1.000
_cell.length_b   1.000
_cell.length_c   1.000
_cell.angle_alpha   90.00
_cell.angle_beta   90.00
_cell.angle_gamma   90.00
#
_symmetry.space_group_name_H-M   'P 1'
#
loop_
_entity.id
_entity.type
_entity.pdbx_description
1 polymer ?
#
loop_
_entity_poly.entity_id
_entity_poly.type
_entity_poly.pdbx_seq_one_letter_code
_entity_poly.pdbx_strand_id
1 'polypeptide(L)'
;MVRILPMASTIAPSLSSLKFAGAPRLSFALSSSIPSRRFSLLHLGSAVPQSHFFGLKAAKLLRRESNGMGVALAGNIAQASTTATQENILEWVKKDKRRMLHVVYRVGDLDRTIKFYTECLGMKLLRKRDIPEERYTNAFLGYGPEDSHFVIELTYNYGVEKYDIGAGFGHFGIAVEDVAKTVELIKAKGGKVTREPGPVKGGSTVIAFIEDPDGYKFELLERGPTPEPLCQVMLRVGDLDRSINFYEKAFGMELLRKRDNSEYKYTVAMMGYGPEDKSVVLELTYNYGVTEYDKGNAYAQIAIGTDDVYKTAEAVKLFGGKITREPGPLPGISTKITACLDPDGWKTVCL
;
A
#
# COMPACT_ATOMS: atom_id res chain seq x y z
N MET A 1 55.07 -30.10 5.94
CA MET A 1 55.62 -31.47 5.79
C MET A 1 55.14 -32.24 7.00
N VAL A 2 54.32 -33.29 6.95
CA VAL A 2 54.40 -34.55 6.19
C VAL A 2 52.98 -35.07 5.89
N ARG A 3 52.87 -35.91 4.85
CA ARG A 3 51.69 -36.49 4.19
C ARG A 3 51.40 -37.93 4.71
N ILE A 4 50.11 -38.35 4.74
CA ILE A 4 49.53 -39.64 4.21
C ILE A 4 49.87 -40.95 5.01
N LEU A 5 49.01 -41.93 5.36
CA LEU A 5 47.69 -42.45 4.91
C LEU A 5 47.14 -43.55 5.93
N PRO A 6 46.08 -44.38 5.67
CA PRO A 6 44.97 -44.67 6.60
C PRO A 6 44.87 -46.16 7.04
N MET A 7 43.84 -46.53 7.82
CA MET A 7 43.26 -47.88 7.83
C MET A 7 41.76 -47.84 8.20
N ALA A 8 40.98 -48.61 7.45
CA ALA A 8 39.54 -48.84 7.61
C ALA A 8 39.26 -50.05 8.53
N SER A 9 38.05 -50.14 9.09
CA SER A 9 37.34 -51.43 9.19
C SER A 9 35.83 -51.23 9.33
N THR A 10 35.14 -51.83 8.38
CA THR A 10 33.73 -52.20 8.28
C THR A 10 33.36 -53.24 9.35
N ILE A 11 32.08 -53.30 9.75
CA ILE A 11 31.20 -54.50 9.78
C ILE A 11 29.84 -54.09 10.38
N ALA A 12 28.77 -54.44 9.66
CA ALA A 12 27.36 -54.25 9.98
C ALA A 12 26.71 -55.59 10.43
N PRO A 13 25.38 -55.78 10.46
CA PRO A 13 24.57 -56.01 11.67
C PRO A 13 23.95 -57.43 11.76
N SER A 14 23.25 -57.75 12.84
CA SER A 14 22.41 -58.97 12.92
C SER A 14 20.98 -58.72 13.39
N LEU A 15 20.06 -59.42 12.71
CA LEU A 15 18.59 -59.43 12.77
C LEU A 15 18.01 -60.25 13.94
N SER A 16 16.78 -59.88 14.35
CA SER A 16 15.60 -60.78 14.52
C SER A 16 14.41 -59.94 15.05
N SER A 17 13.38 -59.59 14.27
CA SER A 17 12.19 -60.37 13.87
C SER A 17 11.21 -60.73 15.00
N LEU A 18 10.02 -60.11 15.00
CA LEU A 18 8.74 -60.73 15.37
C LEU A 18 7.58 -59.96 14.72
N LYS A 19 6.66 -60.72 14.12
CA LYS A 19 5.50 -60.31 13.30
C LYS A 19 4.18 -60.44 14.08
N PHE A 20 3.14 -59.94 13.41
CA PHE A 20 1.68 -60.14 13.51
C PHE A 20 0.95 -58.97 14.18
N ALA A 21 -0.21 -58.48 13.75
CA ALA A 21 -1.07 -58.53 12.56
C ALA A 21 -2.43 -57.97 13.05
N GLY A 22 -3.20 -57.26 12.22
CA GLY A 22 -4.62 -56.99 12.52
C GLY A 22 -5.10 -55.57 12.22
N ALA A 23 -5.66 -55.38 11.03
CA ALA A 23 -6.63 -54.31 10.75
C ALA A 23 -8.01 -54.71 11.31
N PRO A 24 -8.97 -53.77 11.46
CA PRO A 24 -9.87 -53.55 10.33
C PRO A 24 -10.26 -52.09 10.06
N ARG A 25 -10.86 -51.92 8.88
CA ARG A 25 -11.42 -50.71 8.28
C ARG A 25 -12.64 -50.17 9.03
N LEU A 26 -12.85 -48.86 8.95
CA LEU A 26 -14.18 -48.26 8.83
C LEU A 26 -14.08 -46.95 8.03
N SER A 27 -15.09 -46.74 7.19
CA SER A 27 -15.14 -45.82 6.06
C SER A 27 -16.35 -44.89 6.17
N PHE A 28 -16.23 -43.73 5.50
CA PHE A 28 -17.23 -42.74 5.11
C PHE A 28 -17.76 -41.73 6.15
N ALA A 29 -17.53 -40.44 5.89
CA ALA A 29 -18.58 -39.53 5.39
C ALA A 29 -17.98 -38.23 4.82
N LEU A 30 -18.49 -37.83 3.65
CA LEU A 30 -18.36 -36.51 3.02
C LEU A 30 -19.40 -35.55 3.60
N SER A 31 -19.01 -34.31 3.94
CA SER A 31 -19.82 -33.09 3.78
C SER A 31 -18.86 -31.87 3.86
N SER A 32 -18.59 -31.21 2.74
CA SER A 32 -19.29 -30.06 2.14
C SER A 32 -18.90 -28.70 2.73
N SER A 33 -18.17 -27.94 1.89
CA SER A 33 -18.23 -26.49 1.67
C SER A 33 -17.92 -25.53 2.82
N ILE A 34 -16.65 -25.11 2.90
CA ILE A 34 -16.28 -23.77 3.38
C ILE A 34 -16.21 -22.86 2.15
N PRO A 35 -16.94 -21.74 2.07
CA PRO A 35 -16.90 -20.88 0.91
C PRO A 35 -15.57 -20.12 0.89
N SER A 36 -14.65 -20.52 0.02
CA SER A 36 -13.52 -19.68 -0.38
C SER A 36 -14.10 -18.42 -1.05
N ARG A 37 -14.09 -17.29 -0.34
CA ARG A 37 -14.42 -15.99 -0.92
C ARG A 37 -13.39 -15.67 -2.00
N ARG A 38 -13.78 -15.81 -3.26
CA ARG A 38 -13.06 -15.27 -4.41
C ARG A 38 -13.04 -13.75 -4.28
N PHE A 39 -11.90 -13.21 -3.86
CA PHE A 39 -11.54 -11.83 -4.19
C PHE A 39 -10.92 -11.86 -5.58
N SER A 40 -11.51 -11.14 -6.54
CA SER A 40 -10.95 -10.81 -7.85
C SER A 40 -10.78 -9.30 -7.91
N LEU A 41 -9.58 -8.82 -8.21
CA LEU A 41 -9.29 -7.39 -8.39
C LEU A 41 -8.67 -7.24 -9.77
N LEU A 42 -9.36 -6.50 -10.63
CA LEU A 42 -9.01 -6.18 -12.01
C LEU A 42 -8.72 -4.69 -12.08
N HIS A 43 -7.64 -4.31 -12.76
CA HIS A 43 -7.25 -2.91 -12.95
C HIS A 43 -7.40 -2.51 -14.42
N LEU A 44 -8.24 -1.48 -14.67
CA LEU A 44 -8.49 -0.93 -15.99
C LEU A 44 -7.29 -0.14 -16.52
N GLY A 45 -6.76 -0.56 -17.67
CA GLY A 45 -5.82 0.22 -18.50
C GLY A 45 -6.54 1.33 -19.26
N SER A 46 -5.94 2.51 -19.33
CA SER A 46 -6.46 3.68 -20.04
C SER A 46 -5.99 3.67 -21.51
N ALA A 47 -6.94 3.53 -22.45
CA ALA A 47 -6.75 3.90 -23.85
C ALA A 47 -7.75 5.02 -24.19
N VAL A 48 -7.25 6.16 -24.65
CA VAL A 48 -8.05 7.34 -25.04
C VAL A 48 -8.26 7.32 -26.55
N PRO A 49 -9.50 7.50 -27.04
CA PRO A 49 -9.73 8.08 -28.36
C PRO A 49 -10.34 9.49 -28.25
N GLN A 50 -9.73 10.42 -28.97
CA GLN A 50 -10.26 11.76 -29.25
C GLN A 50 -11.64 11.69 -29.90
N SER A 51 -12.55 12.60 -29.52
CA SER A 51 -13.70 12.93 -30.36
C SER A 51 -14.07 14.42 -30.29
N HIS A 52 -14.68 14.84 -31.40
CA HIS A 52 -14.72 16.19 -31.94
C HIS A 52 -15.68 17.16 -31.23
N PHE A 53 -15.25 18.43 -31.18
CA PHE A 53 -16.08 19.59 -30.88
C PHE A 53 -17.17 19.81 -31.94
N PHE A 54 -18.43 19.95 -31.51
CA PHE A 54 -19.46 20.68 -32.26
C PHE A 54 -20.19 21.66 -31.34
N GLY A 55 -20.22 22.92 -31.78
CA GLY A 55 -20.74 24.05 -31.03
C GLY A 55 -22.26 24.14 -31.00
N LEU A 56 -22.75 24.86 -29.99
CA LEU A 56 -24.14 25.33 -29.93
C LEU A 56 -24.20 26.77 -29.40
N LYS A 57 -25.04 27.53 -30.10
CA LYS A 57 -25.18 28.98 -30.09
C LYS A 57 -25.74 29.54 -28.77
N ALA A 58 -25.27 30.73 -28.41
CA ALA A 58 -25.77 31.55 -27.32
C ALA A 58 -27.19 32.08 -27.60
N ALA A 59 -28.09 31.93 -26.62
CA ALA A 59 -29.37 32.64 -26.57
C ALA A 59 -29.32 33.68 -25.44
N LYS A 60 -29.49 34.96 -25.80
CA LYS A 60 -29.70 36.10 -24.90
C LYS A 60 -30.97 35.86 -24.08
N LEU A 61 -30.85 35.90 -22.74
CA LEU A 61 -32.00 36.00 -21.84
C LEU A 61 -32.04 37.39 -21.20
N LEU A 62 -33.26 37.94 -21.19
CA LEU A 62 -33.62 39.28 -20.77
C LEU A 62 -33.35 39.53 -19.28
N ARG A 63 -32.76 40.70 -19.01
CA ARG A 63 -32.51 41.24 -17.67
C ARG A 63 -33.84 41.72 -17.09
N ARG A 64 -34.35 41.04 -16.07
CA ARG A 64 -35.46 41.50 -15.23
C ARG A 64 -34.87 41.90 -13.88
N GLU A 65 -34.94 43.19 -13.56
CA GLU A 65 -34.62 43.68 -12.22
C GLU A 65 -35.61 43.10 -11.21
N SER A 66 -35.09 42.42 -10.18
CA SER A 66 -35.85 42.02 -9.01
C SER A 66 -35.08 42.42 -7.75
N ASN A 67 -35.77 43.16 -6.89
CA ASN A 67 -35.35 43.68 -5.59
C ASN A 67 -34.39 42.78 -4.80
N GLY A 68 -33.28 43.36 -4.38
CA GLY A 68 -32.29 42.76 -3.49
C GLY A 68 -32.80 42.64 -2.05
N MET A 69 -33.55 41.58 -1.75
CA MET A 69 -33.73 41.05 -0.39
C MET A 69 -33.81 39.51 -0.37
N GLY A 70 -34.08 38.85 -1.51
CA GLY A 70 -34.12 37.37 -1.60
C GLY A 70 -32.77 36.68 -1.83
N VAL A 71 -31.75 37.40 -2.31
CA VAL A 71 -30.45 36.82 -2.67
C VAL A 71 -29.57 36.54 -1.43
N ALA A 72 -29.67 37.40 -0.40
CA ALA A 72 -28.91 37.22 0.84
C ALA A 72 -29.44 36.06 1.70
N LEU A 73 -30.76 35.87 1.76
CA LEU A 73 -31.37 34.77 2.52
C LEU A 73 -31.09 33.41 1.87
N ALA A 74 -31.20 33.32 0.54
CA ALA A 74 -30.88 32.10 -0.21
C ALA A 74 -29.38 31.76 -0.13
N GLY A 75 -28.50 32.76 -0.19
CA GLY A 75 -27.06 32.59 0.02
C GLY A 75 -26.73 32.07 1.42
N ASN A 76 -27.35 32.64 2.46
CA ASN A 76 -27.14 32.21 3.84
C ASN A 76 -27.67 30.79 4.11
N ILE A 77 -28.82 30.41 3.54
CA ILE A 77 -29.38 29.06 3.67
C ILE A 77 -28.53 28.02 2.92
N ALA A 78 -28.08 28.33 1.70
CA ALA A 78 -27.20 27.45 0.94
C ALA A 78 -25.85 27.26 1.63
N GLN A 79 -25.28 28.33 2.19
CA GLN A 79 -24.04 28.28 2.95
C GLN A 79 -24.20 27.48 4.25
N ALA A 80 -25.26 27.72 5.02
CA ALA A 80 -25.56 26.97 6.25
C ALA A 80 -25.80 25.46 5.99
N SER A 81 -26.53 25.13 4.91
CA SER A 81 -26.76 23.74 4.48
C SER A 81 -25.46 23.04 4.05
N THR A 82 -24.59 23.76 3.35
CA THR A 82 -23.26 23.25 2.95
C THR A 82 -22.41 23.00 4.18
N THR A 83 -22.32 23.96 5.12
CA THR A 83 -21.56 23.81 6.37
C THR A 83 -22.05 22.62 7.21
N ALA A 84 -23.36 22.48 7.39
CA ALA A 84 -23.93 21.33 8.11
C ALA A 84 -23.59 19.99 7.43
N THR A 85 -23.58 19.95 6.11
CA THR A 85 -23.18 18.76 5.35
C THR A 85 -21.69 18.44 5.55
N GLN A 86 -20.82 19.47 5.54
CA GLN A 86 -19.39 19.30 5.80
C GLN A 86 -19.11 18.78 7.21
N GLU A 87 -19.78 19.33 8.22
CA GLU A 87 -19.65 18.91 9.61
C GLU A 87 -20.07 17.45 9.79
N ASN A 88 -21.20 17.05 9.21
CA ASN A 88 -21.68 15.66 9.26
C ASN A 88 -20.69 14.68 8.60
N ILE A 89 -20.09 15.05 7.47
CA ILE A 89 -19.08 14.21 6.79
C ILE A 89 -17.80 14.12 7.62
N LEU A 90 -17.31 15.22 8.18
CA LEU A 90 -16.14 15.21 9.06
C LEU A 90 -16.37 14.36 10.32
N GLU A 91 -17.55 14.44 10.91
CA GLU A 91 -17.91 13.60 12.05
C GLU A 91 -17.94 12.11 11.67
N TRP A 92 -18.47 11.78 10.49
CA TRP A 92 -18.44 10.41 9.98
C TRP A 92 -17.02 9.92 9.73
N VAL A 93 -16.18 10.70 9.05
CA VAL A 93 -14.78 10.34 8.75
C VAL A 93 -14.01 9.99 10.02
N LYS A 94 -14.24 10.72 11.12
CA LYS A 94 -13.62 10.46 12.44
C LYS A 94 -14.11 9.18 13.12
N LYS A 95 -15.32 8.71 12.81
CA LYS A 95 -15.95 7.52 13.43
C LYS A 95 -15.79 6.25 12.59
N ASP A 96 -15.51 6.39 11.31
CA ASP A 96 -15.34 5.29 10.36
C ASP A 96 -14.15 4.40 10.77
N LYS A 97 -14.33 3.09 10.68
CA LYS A 97 -13.30 2.11 11.04
C LYS A 97 -12.42 1.81 9.83
N ARG A 98 -11.31 2.52 9.74
CA ARG A 98 -10.38 2.40 8.61
C ARG A 98 -9.16 1.56 8.93
N ARG A 99 -8.62 0.92 7.89
CA ARG A 99 -7.37 0.15 7.98
C ARG A 99 -6.62 0.21 6.66
N MET A 100 -5.32 0.47 6.69
CA MET A 100 -4.48 0.26 5.52
C MET A 100 -4.36 -1.25 5.25
N LEU A 101 -4.73 -1.67 4.05
CA LEU A 101 -4.85 -3.10 3.71
C LEU A 101 -3.61 -3.62 3.01
N HIS A 102 -3.26 -2.96 1.91
CA HIS A 102 -2.09 -3.32 1.12
C HIS A 102 -1.61 -2.17 0.25
N VAL A 103 -0.36 -2.26 -0.19
CA VAL A 103 0.17 -1.43 -1.27
C VAL A 103 0.28 -2.25 -2.55
N VAL A 104 -0.11 -1.66 -3.68
CA VAL A 104 -0.05 -2.27 -4.99
C VAL A 104 1.07 -1.61 -5.80
N TYR A 105 1.98 -2.42 -6.33
CA TYR A 105 2.98 -1.95 -7.28
C TYR A 105 3.43 -3.06 -8.24
N ARG A 106 4.10 -2.65 -9.31
CA ARG A 106 4.42 -3.50 -10.44
C ARG A 106 5.87 -3.99 -10.40
N VAL A 107 6.09 -5.22 -10.84
CA VAL A 107 7.41 -5.87 -10.85
C VAL A 107 7.68 -6.50 -12.21
N GLY A 108 8.93 -6.48 -12.63
CA GLY A 108 9.38 -7.04 -13.91
C GLY A 108 9.54 -8.56 -13.92
N ASP A 109 9.83 -9.15 -12.75
CA ASP A 109 9.97 -10.60 -12.57
C ASP A 109 9.36 -11.00 -11.22
N LEU A 110 8.17 -11.62 -11.28
CA LEU A 110 7.40 -11.96 -10.09
C LEU A 110 8.12 -12.96 -9.18
N ASP A 111 8.75 -13.98 -9.75
CA ASP A 111 9.36 -15.06 -8.96
C ASP A 111 10.68 -14.59 -8.35
N ARG A 112 11.44 -13.75 -9.05
CA ARG A 112 12.62 -13.07 -8.50
C ARG A 112 12.27 -12.20 -7.30
N THR A 113 11.19 -11.42 -7.39
CA THR A 113 10.77 -10.54 -6.28
C THR A 113 10.19 -11.33 -5.11
N ILE A 114 9.37 -12.37 -5.37
CA ILE A 114 8.90 -13.30 -4.31
C ILE A 114 10.10 -13.93 -3.58
N LYS A 115 11.09 -14.41 -4.32
CA LYS A 115 12.29 -15.02 -3.73
C LYS A 115 13.06 -14.02 -2.88
N PHE A 116 13.26 -12.80 -3.38
CA PHE A 116 13.94 -11.74 -2.64
C PHE A 116 13.19 -11.43 -1.33
N TYR A 117 11.88 -11.24 -1.36
CA TYR A 117 11.10 -10.90 -0.16
C TYR A 117 11.02 -12.02 0.87
N THR A 118 10.93 -13.27 0.42
CA THR A 118 10.89 -14.42 1.32
C THR A 118 12.27 -14.73 1.91
N GLU A 119 13.33 -14.73 1.11
CA GLU A 119 14.67 -15.11 1.58
C GLU A 119 15.46 -13.98 2.24
N CYS A 120 15.24 -12.72 1.83
CA CYS A 120 16.02 -11.57 2.30
C CYS A 120 15.26 -10.73 3.32
N LEU A 121 13.94 -10.60 3.17
CA LEU A 121 13.10 -9.77 4.05
C LEU A 121 12.24 -10.59 5.02
N GLY A 122 12.25 -11.93 4.93
CA GLY A 122 11.51 -12.80 5.84
C GLY A 122 9.98 -12.72 5.69
N MET A 123 9.48 -12.17 4.59
CA MET A 123 8.04 -12.16 4.29
C MET A 123 7.54 -13.55 3.93
N LYS A 124 6.23 -13.76 4.04
CA LYS A 124 5.54 -14.97 3.58
C LYS A 124 4.78 -14.67 2.30
N LEU A 125 4.84 -15.59 1.33
CA LEU A 125 3.88 -15.59 0.22
C LEU A 125 2.53 -16.06 0.76
N LEU A 126 1.57 -15.15 0.82
CA LEU A 126 0.24 -15.40 1.39
C LEU A 126 -0.71 -15.98 0.36
N ARG A 127 -0.67 -15.42 -0.86
CA ARG A 127 -1.55 -15.80 -1.96
C ARG A 127 -0.91 -15.42 -3.30
N LYS A 128 -1.04 -16.27 -4.31
CA LYS A 128 -0.67 -15.97 -5.70
C LYS A 128 -1.89 -16.24 -6.57
N ARG A 129 -2.21 -15.32 -7.48
CA ARG A 129 -3.37 -15.44 -8.38
C ARG A 129 -2.96 -15.05 -9.78
N ASP A 130 -3.19 -15.93 -10.72
CA ASP A 130 -2.96 -15.67 -12.14
C ASP A 130 -4.28 -15.27 -12.82
N ILE A 131 -4.23 -14.26 -13.70
CA ILE A 131 -5.39 -13.76 -14.46
C ILE A 131 -4.99 -13.70 -15.95
N PRO A 132 -4.90 -14.86 -16.64
CA PRO A 132 -4.45 -14.92 -18.03
C PRO A 132 -5.29 -14.08 -18.99
N GLU A 133 -6.60 -13.98 -18.76
CA GLU A 133 -7.56 -13.21 -19.54
C GLU A 133 -7.24 -11.71 -19.56
N GLU A 134 -6.61 -11.18 -18.51
CA GLU A 134 -6.14 -9.79 -18.43
C GLU A 134 -4.62 -9.67 -18.49
N ARG A 135 -3.92 -10.79 -18.71
CA ARG A 135 -2.46 -10.88 -18.91
C ARG A 135 -1.63 -10.35 -17.73
N TYR A 136 -2.01 -10.66 -16.50
CA TYR A 136 -1.20 -10.37 -15.33
C TYR A 136 -1.32 -11.43 -14.23
N THR A 137 -0.34 -11.47 -13.34
CA THR A 137 -0.34 -12.29 -12.12
C THR A 137 -0.15 -11.39 -10.91
N ASN A 138 -0.91 -11.64 -9.83
CA ASN A 138 -0.66 -11.03 -8.52
C ASN A 138 0.03 -12.00 -7.56
N ALA A 139 0.84 -11.44 -6.66
CA ALA A 139 1.31 -12.12 -5.46
C ALA A 139 1.14 -11.20 -4.23
N PHE A 140 0.63 -11.76 -3.15
CA PHE A 140 0.41 -11.07 -1.88
C PHE A 140 1.46 -11.55 -0.87
N LEU A 141 2.26 -10.63 -0.34
CA LEU A 141 3.35 -10.94 0.60
C LEU A 141 3.29 -10.04 1.82
N GLY A 142 3.60 -10.59 2.99
CA GLY A 142 3.64 -9.82 4.24
C GLY A 142 4.08 -10.68 5.41
N TYR A 143 3.95 -10.15 6.63
CA TYR A 143 4.40 -10.82 7.85
C TYR A 143 3.29 -11.64 8.54
N GLY A 144 2.03 -11.45 8.13
CA GLY A 144 0.88 -12.20 8.62
C GLY A 144 -0.32 -12.16 7.66
N PRO A 145 -1.48 -12.70 8.08
CA PRO A 145 -2.67 -12.80 7.24
C PRO A 145 -3.24 -11.43 6.80
N GLU A 146 -3.80 -11.36 5.58
CA GLU A 146 -4.30 -10.12 4.95
C GLU A 146 -5.46 -9.44 5.71
N ASP A 147 -6.18 -10.20 6.55
CA ASP A 147 -7.30 -9.69 7.36
C ASP A 147 -6.85 -8.82 8.55
N SER A 148 -5.59 -8.97 8.97
CA SER A 148 -5.04 -8.41 10.20
C SER A 148 -3.72 -7.66 9.99
N HIS A 149 -3.05 -7.84 8.85
CA HIS A 149 -1.77 -7.21 8.53
C HIS A 149 -1.87 -6.36 7.26
N PHE A 150 -0.97 -5.39 7.16
CA PHE A 150 -0.65 -4.68 5.94
C PHE A 150 0.25 -5.54 5.06
N VAL A 151 -0.08 -5.66 3.77
CA VAL A 151 0.63 -6.55 2.86
C VAL A 151 1.02 -5.85 1.56
N ILE A 152 1.92 -6.45 0.81
CA ILE A 152 2.30 -6.04 -0.53
C ILE A 152 1.50 -6.86 -1.53
N GLU A 153 0.83 -6.19 -2.46
CA GLU A 153 0.29 -6.79 -3.69
C GLU A 153 1.23 -6.47 -4.87
N LEU A 154 2.00 -7.47 -5.28
CA LEU A 154 2.78 -7.40 -6.50
C LEU A 154 1.89 -7.62 -7.72
N THR A 155 2.14 -6.87 -8.78
CA THR A 155 1.51 -7.06 -10.10
C THR A 155 2.57 -7.26 -11.17
N TYR A 156 2.60 -8.46 -11.74
CA TYR A 156 3.42 -8.75 -12.92
C TYR A 156 2.53 -8.75 -14.16
N ASN A 157 2.80 -7.85 -15.10
CA ASN A 157 2.11 -7.83 -16.39
C ASN A 157 2.92 -8.62 -17.40
N TYR A 158 2.28 -9.52 -18.15
CA TYR A 158 2.99 -10.48 -18.99
C TYR A 158 3.88 -9.82 -20.04
N GLY A 159 5.19 -10.09 -19.97
CA GLY A 159 6.19 -9.57 -20.90
C GLY A 159 6.61 -8.13 -20.64
N VAL A 160 6.19 -7.52 -19.53
CA VAL A 160 6.66 -6.20 -19.09
C VAL A 160 7.70 -6.39 -17.99
N GLU A 161 8.97 -6.22 -18.35
CA GLU A 161 10.11 -6.56 -17.49
C GLU A 161 10.67 -5.38 -16.67
N LYS A 162 10.23 -4.15 -16.95
CA LYS A 162 10.73 -2.94 -16.28
C LYS A 162 9.63 -1.90 -16.14
N TYR A 163 9.69 -1.16 -15.05
CA TYR A 163 8.85 -0.02 -14.77
C TYR A 163 9.69 1.18 -14.35
N ASP A 164 9.14 2.37 -14.55
CA ASP A 164 9.72 3.61 -14.04
C ASP A 164 9.15 3.89 -12.65
N ILE A 165 10.02 3.91 -11.64
CA ILE A 165 9.62 4.20 -10.25
C ILE A 165 9.22 5.67 -10.08
N GLY A 166 9.77 6.55 -10.93
CA GLY A 166 9.61 7.99 -10.79
C GLY A 166 10.35 8.57 -9.58
N ALA A 167 10.27 9.89 -9.46
CA ALA A 167 10.93 10.64 -8.38
C ALA A 167 10.02 10.85 -7.15
N GLY A 168 8.73 10.55 -7.25
CA GLY A 168 7.75 10.78 -6.20
C GLY A 168 7.72 9.66 -5.15
N PHE A 169 7.92 8.41 -5.57
CA PHE A 169 7.92 7.29 -4.64
C PHE A 169 9.18 7.36 -3.76
N GLY A 170 8.98 7.22 -2.45
CA GLY A 170 10.05 7.27 -1.46
C GLY A 170 10.67 5.89 -1.23
N HIS A 171 9.98 5.11 -0.41
CA HIS A 171 10.38 3.77 0.01
C HIS A 171 9.22 3.08 0.75
N PHE A 172 9.40 1.79 1.01
CA PHE A 172 8.66 1.06 2.04
C PHE A 172 9.50 0.96 3.31
N GLY A 173 8.88 0.95 4.49
CA GLY A 173 9.59 0.76 5.76
C GLY A 173 9.35 -0.63 6.33
N ILE A 174 10.43 -1.27 6.80
CA ILE A 174 10.37 -2.54 7.52
C ILE A 174 11.05 -2.39 8.87
N ALA A 175 10.28 -2.54 9.94
CA ALA A 175 10.81 -2.65 11.29
C ALA A 175 11.46 -4.03 11.49
N VAL A 176 12.71 -4.04 11.97
CA VAL A 176 13.47 -5.26 12.31
C VAL A 176 14.16 -5.09 13.65
N GLU A 177 14.39 -6.18 14.36
CA GLU A 177 15.02 -6.13 15.69
C GLU A 177 16.53 -5.83 15.64
N ASP A 178 17.19 -6.21 14.54
CA ASP A 178 18.62 -6.02 14.33
C ASP A 178 18.86 -5.68 12.85
N VAL A 179 19.09 -4.40 12.58
CA VAL A 179 19.29 -3.90 11.21
C VAL A 179 20.61 -4.40 10.64
N ALA A 180 21.67 -4.47 11.45
CA ALA A 180 22.99 -4.90 11.00
C ALA A 180 22.96 -6.35 10.51
N LYS A 181 22.39 -7.26 11.32
CA LYS A 181 22.21 -8.66 10.97
C LYS A 181 21.32 -8.86 9.74
N THR A 182 20.24 -8.07 9.63
CA THR A 182 19.36 -8.11 8.46
C THR A 182 20.11 -7.69 7.20
N VAL A 183 20.91 -6.63 7.27
CA VAL A 183 21.76 -6.18 6.14
C VAL A 183 22.80 -7.23 5.75
N GLU A 184 23.45 -7.89 6.72
CA GLU A 184 24.40 -8.97 6.44
C GLU A 184 23.73 -10.15 5.70
N LEU A 185 22.54 -10.54 6.13
CA LEU A 185 21.74 -11.56 5.44
C LEU A 185 21.43 -11.15 3.99
N ILE A 186 20.95 -9.92 3.80
CA ILE A 186 20.62 -9.38 2.47
C ILE A 186 21.85 -9.40 1.57
N LYS A 187 23.02 -8.96 2.06
CA LYS A 187 24.29 -9.01 1.31
C LYS A 187 24.69 -10.43 0.96
N ALA A 188 24.60 -11.37 1.91
CA ALA A 188 24.92 -12.78 1.68
C ALA A 188 24.03 -13.44 0.63
N LYS A 189 22.80 -12.93 0.45
CA LYS A 189 21.85 -13.35 -0.58
C LYS A 189 21.97 -12.57 -1.90
N GLY A 190 22.94 -11.66 -2.02
CA GLY A 190 23.19 -10.87 -3.23
C GLY A 190 22.27 -9.66 -3.39
N GLY A 191 21.58 -9.24 -2.33
CA GLY A 191 20.76 -8.03 -2.31
C GLY A 191 21.60 -6.75 -2.30
N LYS A 192 21.02 -5.66 -2.80
CA LYS A 192 21.69 -4.37 -2.91
C LYS A 192 21.43 -3.50 -1.68
N VAL A 193 22.50 -3.10 -1.00
CA VAL A 193 22.46 -2.15 0.12
C VAL A 193 22.90 -0.79 -0.40
N THR A 194 22.06 0.23 -0.22
CA THR A 194 22.30 1.59 -0.71
C THR A 194 22.63 2.58 0.40
N ARG A 195 22.33 2.22 1.64
CA ARG A 195 22.83 2.90 2.85
C ARG A 195 23.10 1.86 3.92
N GLU A 196 24.34 1.80 4.39
CA GLU A 196 24.74 0.89 5.46
C GLU A 196 24.01 1.20 6.79
N PRO A 197 23.90 0.21 7.69
CA PRO A 197 23.36 0.39 9.03
C PRO A 197 24.06 1.54 9.76
N GLY A 198 23.25 2.43 10.32
CA GLY A 198 23.74 3.52 11.15
C GLY A 198 22.62 4.46 11.56
N PRO A 199 22.86 5.31 12.57
CA PRO A 199 21.85 6.23 13.07
C PRO A 199 21.34 7.14 11.94
N VAL A 200 20.03 7.39 11.93
CA VAL A 200 19.42 8.40 11.06
C VAL A 200 20.09 9.75 11.33
N LYS A 201 20.27 10.55 10.29
CA LYS A 201 20.87 11.88 10.42
C LYS A 201 20.05 12.73 11.41
N GLY A 202 20.70 13.18 12.47
CA GLY A 202 20.06 13.96 13.55
C GLY A 202 19.18 13.14 14.49
N GLY A 203 19.30 11.80 14.54
CA GLY A 203 18.58 10.95 15.49
C GLY A 203 19.42 9.77 15.98
N SER A 204 18.83 8.94 16.83
CA SER A 204 19.48 7.75 17.40
C SER A 204 19.01 6.43 16.78
N THR A 205 17.88 6.42 16.07
CA THR A 205 17.34 5.22 15.44
C THR A 205 18.31 4.69 14.38
N VAL A 206 18.75 3.45 14.52
CA VAL A 206 19.56 2.77 13.51
C VAL A 206 18.66 2.41 12.34
N ILE A 207 19.09 2.82 11.14
CA ILE A 207 18.40 2.54 9.89
C ILE A 207 19.40 2.05 8.83
N ALA A 208 18.90 1.36 7.81
CA ALA A 208 19.64 1.04 6.58
C ALA A 208 18.70 1.20 5.37
N PHE A 209 19.25 1.34 4.17
CA PHE A 209 18.46 1.27 2.94
C PHE A 209 18.97 0.17 2.04
N ILE A 210 18.03 -0.56 1.46
CA ILE A 210 18.26 -1.58 0.44
C ILE A 210 17.39 -1.30 -0.78
N GLU A 211 17.75 -1.90 -1.90
CA GLU A 211 16.93 -1.90 -3.13
C GLU A 211 16.54 -3.34 -3.45
N ASP A 212 15.29 -3.50 -3.85
CA ASP A 212 14.75 -4.75 -4.36
C ASP A 212 15.20 -5.00 -5.83
N PRO A 213 14.80 -6.12 -6.45
CA PRO A 213 15.16 -6.45 -7.83
C PRO A 213 14.77 -5.40 -8.89
N ASP A 214 13.71 -4.64 -8.66
CA ASP A 214 13.14 -3.63 -9.57
C ASP A 214 13.64 -2.21 -9.25
N GLY A 215 14.31 -2.02 -8.10
CA GLY A 215 14.89 -0.74 -7.65
C GLY A 215 14.04 0.00 -6.60
N TYR A 216 12.95 -0.60 -6.11
CA TYR A 216 12.18 -0.04 -5.00
C TYR A 216 13.04 -0.03 -3.74
N LYS A 217 13.04 1.11 -3.06
CA LYS A 217 13.78 1.29 -1.82
C LYS A 217 12.99 0.73 -0.65
N PHE A 218 13.69 0.01 0.22
CA PHE A 218 13.19 -0.36 1.53
C PHE A 218 14.09 0.25 2.60
N GLU A 219 13.50 1.01 3.52
CA GLU A 219 14.14 1.41 4.76
C GLU A 219 13.99 0.27 5.77
N LEU A 220 15.10 -0.15 6.36
CA LEU A 220 15.12 -1.07 7.50
C LEU A 220 15.27 -0.23 8.76
N LEU A 221 14.33 -0.36 9.70
CA LEU A 221 14.28 0.44 10.93
C LEU A 221 14.50 -0.46 12.14
N GLU A 222 15.52 -0.17 12.94
CA GLU A 222 15.77 -0.94 14.16
C GLU A 222 14.74 -0.56 15.22
N ARG A 223 13.88 -1.52 15.56
CA ARG A 223 12.80 -1.36 16.56
C ARG A 223 12.65 -2.66 17.33
N GLY A 224 12.11 -2.57 18.54
CA GLY A 224 11.66 -3.77 19.26
C GLY A 224 10.54 -4.51 18.52
N PRO A 225 10.15 -5.70 19.00
CA PRO A 225 9.08 -6.48 18.39
C PRO A 225 7.81 -5.65 18.15
N THR A 226 7.29 -5.71 16.93
CA THR A 226 6.08 -4.98 16.52
C THR A 226 5.06 -5.94 15.90
N PRO A 227 3.74 -5.72 16.09
CA PRO A 227 2.72 -6.49 15.39
C PRO A 227 2.69 -6.24 13.88
N GLU A 228 3.26 -5.13 13.40
CA GLU A 228 3.23 -4.76 11.98
C GLU A 228 4.64 -4.40 11.48
N PRO A 229 5.45 -5.38 11.08
CA PRO A 229 6.81 -5.10 10.62
C PRO A 229 6.85 -4.30 9.31
N LEU A 230 5.89 -4.46 8.40
CA LEU A 230 5.78 -3.62 7.20
C LEU A 230 5.10 -2.30 7.57
N CYS A 231 5.89 -1.37 8.11
CA CYS A 231 5.38 -0.27 8.91
C CYS A 231 5.24 1.06 8.17
N GLN A 232 5.75 1.24 6.96
CA GLN A 232 5.65 2.52 6.25
C GLN A 232 5.44 2.37 4.75
N VAL A 233 4.69 3.31 4.17
CA VAL A 233 4.78 3.69 2.77
C VAL A 233 5.15 5.18 2.73
N MET A 234 6.28 5.53 2.11
CA MET A 234 6.74 6.91 2.01
C MET A 234 6.50 7.48 0.62
N LEU A 235 5.79 8.60 0.56
CA LEU A 235 5.48 9.34 -0.67
C LEU A 235 5.95 10.79 -0.54
N ARG A 236 6.55 11.33 -1.61
CA ARG A 236 6.89 12.75 -1.67
C ARG A 236 5.68 13.58 -2.09
N VAL A 237 5.56 14.76 -1.48
CA VAL A 237 4.48 15.72 -1.73
C VAL A 237 5.04 17.13 -1.91
N GLY A 238 4.34 17.95 -2.68
CA GLY A 238 4.72 19.32 -3.00
C GLY A 238 4.33 20.36 -1.95
N ASP A 239 3.40 20.02 -1.06
CA ASP A 239 2.93 20.87 0.03
C ASP A 239 2.50 19.99 1.21
N LEU A 240 3.32 19.95 2.27
CA LEU A 240 3.09 19.04 3.39
C LEU A 240 1.82 19.37 4.17
N ASP A 241 1.51 20.65 4.38
CA ASP A 241 0.35 21.06 5.18
C ASP A 241 -0.95 20.80 4.44
N ARG A 242 -0.97 21.00 3.11
CA ARG A 242 -2.09 20.60 2.26
C ARG A 242 -2.32 19.08 2.31
N SER A 243 -1.25 18.28 2.20
CA SER A 243 -1.37 16.83 2.24
C SER A 243 -1.83 16.34 3.62
N ILE A 244 -1.27 16.84 4.72
CA ILE A 244 -1.74 16.53 6.08
C ILE A 244 -3.24 16.82 6.18
N ASN A 245 -3.68 18.02 5.80
CA ASN A 245 -5.08 18.42 5.88
C ASN A 245 -6.01 17.48 5.09
N PHE A 246 -5.56 17.07 3.89
CA PHE A 246 -6.29 16.14 3.06
C PHE A 246 -6.44 14.77 3.74
N TYR A 247 -5.35 14.17 4.22
CA TYR A 247 -5.42 12.84 4.86
C TYR A 247 -6.18 12.86 6.20
N GLU A 248 -6.12 13.95 6.96
CA GLU A 248 -6.94 14.12 8.15
C GLU A 248 -8.44 14.19 7.81
N LYS A 249 -8.82 15.03 6.84
CA LYS A 249 -10.24 15.32 6.58
C LYS A 249 -10.92 14.37 5.62
N ALA A 250 -10.21 13.85 4.61
CA ALA A 250 -10.76 12.92 3.63
C ALA A 250 -10.65 11.46 4.08
N PHE A 251 -9.60 11.14 4.85
CA PHE A 251 -9.28 9.77 5.23
C PHE A 251 -9.32 9.51 6.73
N GLY A 252 -9.49 10.53 7.58
CA GLY A 252 -9.57 10.35 9.03
C GLY A 252 -8.27 9.88 9.66
N MET A 253 -7.13 10.07 8.98
CA MET A 253 -5.83 9.75 9.55
C MET A 253 -5.45 10.76 10.62
N GLU A 254 -4.76 10.31 11.65
CA GLU A 254 -4.15 11.19 12.65
C GLU A 254 -2.74 11.60 12.20
N LEU A 255 -2.37 12.85 12.45
CA LEU A 255 -0.97 13.29 12.39
C LEU A 255 -0.23 12.77 13.63
N LEU A 256 0.47 11.65 13.47
CA LEU A 256 1.17 10.97 14.56
C LEU A 256 2.48 11.69 14.93
N ARG A 257 3.17 12.22 13.92
CA ARG A 257 4.44 12.92 14.08
C ARG A 257 4.67 13.87 12.92
N LYS A 258 5.14 15.08 13.21
CA LYS A 258 5.71 16.02 12.22
C LYS A 258 7.12 16.40 12.65
N ARG A 259 8.08 16.34 11.74
CA ARG A 259 9.47 16.69 12.03
C ARG A 259 10.07 17.48 10.88
N ASP A 260 10.54 18.67 11.20
CA ASP A 260 11.33 19.48 10.29
C ASP A 260 12.82 19.19 10.41
N ASN A 261 13.51 19.19 9.28
CA ASN A 261 14.95 19.04 9.19
C ASN A 261 15.53 20.09 8.25
N SER A 262 15.67 21.32 8.76
CA SER A 262 16.15 22.47 8.01
C SER A 262 17.59 22.33 7.50
N GLU A 263 18.45 21.59 8.21
CA GLU A 263 19.83 21.31 7.78
C GLU A 263 19.86 20.55 6.45
N TYR A 264 18.98 19.56 6.31
CA TYR A 264 18.87 18.72 5.10
C TYR A 264 17.70 19.13 4.18
N LYS A 265 17.04 20.25 4.49
CA LYS A 265 15.98 20.89 3.69
C LYS A 265 14.79 19.98 3.36
N TYR A 266 14.30 19.24 4.36
CA TYR A 266 13.08 18.46 4.22
C TYR A 266 12.26 18.47 5.50
N THR A 267 10.94 18.25 5.37
CA THR A 267 10.01 18.06 6.48
C THR A 267 9.24 16.76 6.24
N VAL A 268 9.03 15.97 7.29
CA VAL A 268 8.25 14.72 7.23
C VAL A 268 7.02 14.78 8.12
N ALA A 269 5.96 14.10 7.70
CA ALA A 269 4.77 13.82 8.51
C ALA A 269 4.41 12.34 8.46
N MET A 270 4.11 11.75 9.61
CA MET A 270 3.62 10.37 9.74
C MET A 270 2.10 10.43 9.97
N MET A 271 1.34 9.86 9.03
CA MET A 271 -0.12 9.81 9.07
C MET A 271 -0.58 8.36 9.24
N GLY A 272 -1.56 8.08 10.10
CA GLY A 272 -2.04 6.71 10.29
C GLY A 272 -3.33 6.59 11.11
N TYR A 273 -3.72 5.34 11.38
CA TYR A 273 -4.93 4.99 12.15
C TYR A 273 -4.63 4.42 13.55
N GLY A 274 -3.37 4.44 13.95
CA GLY A 274 -2.90 3.88 15.22
C GLY A 274 -1.47 4.29 15.52
N PRO A 275 -0.91 3.88 16.68
CA PRO A 275 0.43 4.25 17.10
C PRO A 275 1.50 3.88 16.05
N GLU A 276 2.43 4.81 15.77
CA GLU A 276 3.48 4.67 14.72
C GLU A 276 4.38 3.43 14.92
N ASP A 277 4.54 2.96 16.15
CA ASP A 277 5.36 1.79 16.50
C ASP A 277 4.61 0.44 16.36
N LYS A 278 3.29 0.47 16.18
CA LYS A 278 2.40 -0.72 16.16
C LYS A 278 1.54 -0.81 14.91
N SER A 279 1.66 0.11 13.98
CA SER A 279 0.80 0.20 12.81
C SER A 279 1.58 0.67 11.60
N VAL A 280 1.09 0.30 10.41
CA VAL A 280 1.56 0.91 9.17
C VAL A 280 1.15 2.39 9.14
N VAL A 281 2.07 3.24 8.69
CA VAL A 281 1.85 4.67 8.50
C VAL A 281 2.14 5.08 7.06
N LEU A 282 1.46 6.15 6.63
CA LEU A 282 1.82 6.90 5.45
C LEU A 282 2.81 8.00 5.85
N GLU A 283 4.06 7.88 5.41
CA GLU A 283 5.05 8.93 5.56
C GLU A 283 4.97 9.89 4.37
N LEU A 284 4.75 11.16 4.65
CA LEU A 284 4.74 12.24 3.66
C LEU A 284 6.01 13.05 3.80
N THR A 285 6.79 13.14 2.73
CA THR A 285 8.04 13.93 2.71
C THR A 285 7.92 15.13 1.78
N TYR A 286 8.14 16.31 2.33
CA TYR A 286 8.31 17.55 1.58
C TYR A 286 9.78 17.93 1.54
N ASN A 287 10.32 18.19 0.35
CA ASN A 287 11.66 18.78 0.18
C ASN A 287 11.50 20.26 -0.16
N TYR A 288 12.31 21.12 0.46
CA TYR A 288 12.12 22.57 0.39
C TYR A 288 12.18 23.06 -1.06
N GLY A 289 11.14 23.77 -1.48
CA GLY A 289 11.02 24.35 -2.82
C GLY A 289 10.71 23.35 -3.94
N VAL A 290 10.54 22.05 -3.64
CA VAL A 290 10.19 21.04 -4.64
C VAL A 290 8.69 20.74 -4.54
N THR A 291 7.93 21.21 -5.53
CA THR A 291 6.45 21.17 -5.51
C THR A 291 5.85 20.08 -6.38
N GLU A 292 6.65 19.44 -7.24
CA GLU A 292 6.19 18.43 -8.18
C GLU A 292 7.19 17.28 -8.26
N TYR A 293 6.65 16.07 -8.42
CA TYR A 293 7.44 14.86 -8.62
C TYR A 293 6.77 14.00 -9.68
N ASP A 294 7.60 13.48 -10.59
CA ASP A 294 7.19 12.41 -11.48
C ASP A 294 6.77 11.17 -10.67
N LYS A 295 5.61 10.61 -11.01
CA LYS A 295 5.02 9.47 -10.32
C LYS A 295 5.50 8.14 -10.88
N GLY A 296 6.15 8.16 -12.04
CA GLY A 296 6.49 6.96 -12.78
C GLY A 296 5.25 6.14 -13.12
N ASN A 297 5.46 4.86 -13.38
CA ASN A 297 4.42 3.88 -13.67
C ASN A 297 4.58 2.57 -12.87
N ALA A 298 5.52 2.51 -11.92
CA ALA A 298 5.79 1.32 -11.12
C ALA A 298 4.83 1.20 -9.92
N TYR A 299 4.84 2.17 -9.01
CA TYR A 299 3.86 2.27 -7.92
C TYR A 299 2.45 2.46 -8.48
N ALA A 300 1.46 1.78 -7.91
CA ALA A 300 0.07 1.88 -8.37
C ALA A 300 -0.82 2.61 -7.37
N GLN A 301 -1.01 2.06 -6.16
CA GLN A 301 -1.90 2.65 -5.15
C GLN A 301 -1.68 2.05 -3.75
N ILE A 302 -2.24 2.71 -2.73
CA ILE A 302 -2.57 2.08 -1.45
C ILE A 302 -4.06 1.71 -1.44
N ALA A 303 -4.39 0.58 -0.81
CA ALA A 303 -5.75 0.18 -0.52
C ALA A 303 -6.11 0.42 0.96
N ILE A 304 -7.25 1.04 1.23
CA ILE A 304 -7.74 1.36 2.57
C ILE A 304 -9.16 0.78 2.75
N GLY A 305 -9.36 0.02 3.82
CA GLY A 305 -10.67 -0.48 4.21
C GLY A 305 -11.52 0.64 4.81
N THR A 306 -12.82 0.65 4.54
CA THR A 306 -13.80 1.61 5.09
C THR A 306 -15.17 0.96 5.26
N ASP A 307 -15.97 1.40 6.23
CA ASP A 307 -17.34 0.90 6.38
C ASP A 307 -18.26 1.42 5.24
N ASP A 308 -17.91 2.54 4.59
CA ASP A 308 -18.74 3.15 3.54
C ASP A 308 -17.90 3.87 2.46
N VAL A 309 -17.79 3.23 1.29
CA VAL A 309 -17.09 3.80 0.13
C VAL A 309 -17.80 5.02 -0.48
N TYR A 310 -19.12 5.17 -0.28
CA TYR A 310 -19.87 6.31 -0.81
C TYR A 310 -19.55 7.58 -0.03
N LYS A 311 -19.64 7.51 1.30
CA LYS A 311 -19.24 8.62 2.19
C LYS A 311 -17.76 8.93 2.08
N THR A 312 -16.92 7.91 1.86
CA THR A 312 -15.51 8.13 1.54
C THR A 312 -15.34 8.98 0.29
N ALA A 313 -16.07 8.66 -0.79
CA ALA A 313 -15.98 9.43 -2.03
C ALA A 313 -16.48 10.88 -1.84
N GLU A 314 -17.53 11.09 -1.06
CA GLU A 314 -18.02 12.43 -0.69
C GLU A 314 -16.96 13.23 0.07
N ALA A 315 -16.34 12.65 1.10
CA ALA A 315 -15.26 13.29 1.88
C ALA A 315 -14.07 13.66 0.98
N VAL A 316 -13.65 12.76 0.09
CA VAL A 316 -12.55 13.03 -0.84
C VAL A 316 -12.86 14.20 -1.78
N LYS A 317 -14.07 14.26 -2.36
CA LYS A 317 -14.49 15.39 -3.23
C LYS A 317 -14.49 16.70 -2.45
N LEU A 318 -14.91 16.66 -1.19
CA LEU A 318 -15.03 17.83 -0.35
C LEU A 318 -13.68 18.44 0.05
N PHE A 319 -12.66 17.60 0.24
CA PHE A 319 -11.37 18.02 0.80
C PHE A 319 -10.22 18.06 -0.21
N GLY A 320 -10.52 18.16 -1.51
CA GLY A 320 -9.54 18.48 -2.54
C GLY A 320 -8.91 17.29 -3.25
N GLY A 321 -9.44 16.08 -3.04
CA GLY A 321 -9.06 14.92 -3.84
C GLY A 321 -9.93 14.77 -5.09
N LYS A 322 -9.46 13.94 -6.03
CA LYS A 322 -10.16 13.68 -7.29
C LYS A 322 -10.63 12.24 -7.36
N ILE A 323 -11.94 12.01 -7.47
CA ILE A 323 -12.47 10.68 -7.76
C ILE A 323 -12.08 10.25 -9.17
N THR A 324 -11.48 9.05 -9.28
CA THR A 324 -11.15 8.38 -10.54
C THR A 324 -12.05 7.19 -10.82
N ARG A 325 -12.72 6.66 -9.79
CA ARG A 325 -13.81 5.70 -9.90
C ARG A 325 -14.88 6.02 -8.87
N GLU A 326 -16.07 6.36 -9.35
CA GLU A 326 -17.24 6.59 -8.50
C GLU A 326 -17.55 5.35 -7.63
N PRO A 327 -18.05 5.56 -6.40
CA PRO A 327 -18.30 4.48 -5.45
C PRO A 327 -19.36 3.52 -5.99
N GLY A 328 -19.07 2.22 -5.93
CA GLY A 328 -20.01 1.21 -6.36
C GLY A 328 -19.42 -0.20 -6.44
N PRO A 329 -20.27 -1.22 -6.64
CA PRO A 329 -19.82 -2.59 -6.79
C PRO A 329 -18.95 -2.74 -8.05
N LEU A 330 -17.96 -3.62 -7.97
CA LEU A 330 -17.21 -4.06 -9.14
C LEU A 330 -18.10 -4.96 -10.04
N PRO A 331 -18.00 -4.88 -11.37
CA PRO A 331 -18.72 -5.82 -12.23
C PRO A 331 -18.35 -7.27 -11.92
N GLY A 332 -19.36 -8.14 -11.79
CA GLY A 332 -19.17 -9.58 -11.54
C GLY A 332 -18.92 -9.97 -10.08
N ILE A 333 -18.69 -9.03 -9.16
CA ILE A 333 -18.56 -9.30 -7.72
C ILE A 333 -19.25 -8.23 -6.87
N SER A 334 -19.65 -8.56 -5.64
CA SER A 334 -20.36 -7.61 -4.77
C SER A 334 -19.46 -6.63 -4.00
N THR A 335 -18.14 -6.72 -4.16
CA THR A 335 -17.18 -5.81 -3.50
C THR A 335 -17.38 -4.39 -4.00
N LYS A 336 -17.68 -3.47 -3.07
CA LYS A 336 -17.88 -2.05 -3.35
C LYS A 336 -16.53 -1.36 -3.23
N ILE A 337 -16.20 -0.52 -4.21
CA ILE A 337 -14.97 0.26 -4.17
C ILE A 337 -15.22 1.69 -4.62
N THR A 338 -14.35 2.61 -4.19
CA THR A 338 -14.10 3.88 -4.87
C THR A 338 -12.59 4.05 -5.07
N ALA A 339 -12.18 4.80 -6.08
CA ALA A 339 -10.78 5.15 -6.27
C ALA A 339 -10.62 6.65 -6.45
N CYS A 340 -9.54 7.19 -5.91
CA CYS A 340 -9.26 8.62 -5.95
C CYS A 340 -7.77 8.92 -6.08
N LEU A 341 -7.48 10.18 -6.38
CA LEU A 341 -6.15 10.78 -6.29
C LEU A 341 -6.17 11.80 -5.16
N ASP A 342 -5.07 11.86 -4.41
CA ASP A 342 -4.78 12.96 -3.49
C ASP A 342 -4.40 14.25 -4.26
N PRO A 343 -4.15 15.38 -3.57
CA PRO A 343 -3.75 16.63 -4.22
C PRO A 343 -2.47 16.57 -5.05
N ASP A 344 -1.61 15.57 -4.82
CA ASP A 344 -0.34 15.38 -5.50
C ASP A 344 -0.41 14.30 -6.60
N GLY A 345 -1.56 13.65 -6.77
CA GLY A 345 -1.81 12.62 -7.79
C GLY A 345 -1.55 11.19 -7.32
N TRP A 346 -1.31 10.95 -6.04
CA TRP A 346 -1.17 9.60 -5.49
C TRP A 346 -2.52 8.91 -5.40
N LYS A 347 -2.57 7.69 -5.92
CA LYS A 347 -3.80 6.92 -6.01
C LYS A 347 -4.08 6.14 -4.72
N THR A 348 -5.34 6.16 -4.31
CA THR A 348 -5.88 5.33 -3.24
C THR A 348 -7.15 4.63 -3.71
N VAL A 349 -7.31 3.36 -3.33
CA VAL A 349 -8.55 2.60 -3.53
C VAL A 349 -9.15 2.30 -2.16
N CYS A 350 -10.43 2.62 -1.98
CA CYS A 350 -11.17 2.32 -0.76
C CYS A 350 -12.17 1.21 -1.02
N LEU A 351 -12.28 0.24 -0.10
CA LEU A 351 -13.14 -0.94 -0.26
C LEU A 351 -13.69 -1.50 1.05
#